data_AF-A0A4R9EXW0-F1
#
_entry.id   AF-A0A4R9EXW0-F1
#
_cell.length_a   1.000
_cell.length_b   1.000
_cell.length_c   1.000
_cell.angle_alpha   90.00
_cell.angle_beta   90.00
_cell.angle_gamma   90.00
#
_symmetry.space_group_name_H-M   'P 1'
#
loop_
_entity.id
_entity.type
_entity.pdbx_description
1 polymer ?
#
loop_
_entity_poly.entity_id
_entity_poly.type
_entity_poly.pdbx_seq_one_letter_code
_entity_poly.pdbx_strand_id
1 'polypeptide(L)' 'MKRVPIPDSTGPKRRPLATVPDLSEHYGVPEKTVHRWHQTQTCVGPLMFRVGKYLRARWDDIEQYDAEQAGGAAA' A
#
# COMPACT_ATOMS: atom_id res chain seq x y z
N MET A 1 22.73 25.64 -27.89
CA MET A 1 22.76 24.16 -27.81
C MET A 1 21.33 23.68 -27.59
N LYS A 2 20.72 23.00 -28.56
CA LYS A 2 19.32 22.53 -28.44
C LYS A 2 19.32 21.30 -27.53
N ARG A 3 18.62 21.35 -26.39
CA ARG A 3 18.44 20.18 -25.52
C ARG A 3 17.67 19.11 -26.30
N VAL A 4 18.27 17.94 -26.47
CA VAL A 4 17.61 16.77 -27.05
C VAL A 4 16.54 16.29 -26.06
N PRO A 5 15.29 16.04 -26.48
CA PRO A 5 14.28 15.43 -25.61
C PRO A 5 14.71 13.99 -25.29
N ILE A 6 14.82 13.68 -24.00
CA ILE A 6 15.00 12.30 -23.55
C ILE A 6 13.68 11.57 -23.86
N PRO A 7 13.69 10.43 -24.59
CA PRO A 7 12.46 9.67 -24.82
C PRO A 7 11.89 9.24 -23.48
N ASP A 8 10.57 9.39 -23.30
CA ASP A 8 9.84 8.93 -22.13
C ASP A 8 10.24 7.48 -21.82
N SER A 9 10.93 7.30 -20.70
CA SER A 9 11.42 6.01 -20.26
C SER A 9 10.21 5.13 -19.93
N THR A 10 9.91 4.23 -20.86
CA THR A 10 8.91 3.15 -20.74
C THR A 10 9.45 2.07 -19.79
N GLY A 11 9.84 2.46 -18.57
CA GLY A 11 10.06 1.55 -17.46
C GLY A 11 8.75 1.40 -16.68
N PRO A 12 8.56 0.31 -15.91
CA PRO A 12 7.42 0.22 -15.01
C PRO A 12 7.43 1.45 -14.10
N LYS A 13 6.39 2.29 -14.20
CA LYS A 13 6.18 3.43 -13.30
C LYS A 13 6.13 2.87 -11.89
N ARG A 14 7.23 2.98 -11.16
CA ARG A 14 7.30 2.54 -9.76
C ARG A 14 6.29 3.36 -8.98
N ARG A 15 5.16 2.74 -8.61
CA ARG A 15 4.16 3.38 -7.75
C ARG A 15 4.79 3.64 -6.37
N PRO A 16 4.49 4.78 -5.74
CA PRO A 16 4.90 5.02 -4.36
C PRO A 16 4.28 3.95 -3.45
N LEU A 17 5.01 3.56 -2.41
CA LEU A 17 4.49 2.65 -1.38
C LEU A 17 3.33 3.30 -0.63
N ALA A 18 2.33 2.50 -0.29
CA ALA A 18 1.19 2.94 0.50
C ALA A 18 1.67 3.43 1.88
N THR A 19 1.22 4.61 2.28
CA THR A 19 1.49 5.18 3.60
C THR A 19 0.31 4.92 4.55
N VAL A 20 0.50 5.21 5.84
CA VAL A 20 -0.59 5.09 6.83
C VAL A 20 -1.76 6.04 6.50
N PRO A 21 -1.53 7.31 6.16
CA PRO A 21 -2.61 8.17 5.66
C PRO A 21 -3.30 7.61 4.41
N ASP A 22 -2.55 7.10 3.44
CA ASP A 22 -3.16 6.55 2.22
C ASP A 22 -4.08 5.36 2.54
N LEU A 23 -3.65 4.46 3.44
CA LEU A 23 -4.47 3.32 3.87
C LEU A 23 -5.66 3.76 4.73
N SER A 24 -5.48 4.80 5.54
CA SER A 24 -6.56 5.42 6.32
C SER A 24 -7.65 5.96 5.41
N GLU A 25 -7.26 6.68 4.35
CA GLU A 25 -8.17 7.21 3.33
C GLU A 25 -8.79 6.09 2.49
N HIS A 26 -7.98 5.14 2.05
CA HIS A 26 -8.42 4.01 1.21
C HIS A 26 -9.49 3.16 1.90
N TYR A 27 -9.29 2.83 3.18
CA TYR A 27 -10.24 2.03 3.95
C TYR A 27 -11.31 2.86 4.68
N GLY A 28 -11.22 4.18 4.66
CA GLY A 28 -12.12 5.07 5.39
C GLY A 28 -12.07 4.91 6.92
N VAL A 29 -10.92 4.48 7.46
CA VAL A 29 -10.73 4.26 8.91
C VAL A 29 -9.72 5.25 9.48
N PRO A 30 -9.76 5.60 10.78
CA PRO A 30 -8.75 6.46 11.39
C PRO A 30 -7.33 5.87 11.31
N GLU A 31 -6.30 6.71 11.13
CA GLU A 31 -4.89 6.28 11.10
C GLU A 31 -4.48 5.46 12.34
N LYS A 32 -5.06 5.77 13.51
CA LYS A 32 -4.84 5.01 14.75
C LYS A 32 -5.27 3.54 14.61
N THR A 33 -6.32 3.27 13.84
CA THR A 33 -6.78 1.92 13.53
C THR A 33 -5.79 1.20 12.65
N VAL A 34 -5.25 1.86 11.62
CA VAL A 34 -4.21 1.30 10.75
C VAL A 34 -2.94 0.96 11.55
N HIS A 35 -2.53 1.84 12.46
CA HIS A 35 -1.45 1.54 13.40
C HIS A 35 -1.75 0.34 14.30
N ARG A 36 -2.99 0.24 14.78
CA ARG A 36 -3.43 -0.89 15.61
C ARG A 36 -3.38 -2.19 14.83
N TRP A 37 -3.81 -2.22 13.56
CA TRP A 37 -3.73 -3.40 12.69
C TRP A 37 -2.32 -3.96 12.59
N HIS A 38 -1.32 -3.09 12.40
CA HIS A 38 0.07 -3.52 12.39
C HIS A 38 0.55 -4.00 13.78
N GLN A 39 0.04 -3.46 14.88
CA GLN A 39 0.40 -3.95 16.22
C GLN A 39 -0.24 -5.31 16.53
N THR A 40 -1.51 -5.49 16.19
CA THR A 40 -2.27 -6.71 16.46
C THR A 40 -2.09 -7.78 15.39
N GLN A 41 -1.37 -7.46 14.30
CA GLN A 41 -1.17 -8.33 13.13
C GLN A 41 -2.51 -8.84 12.57
N THR A 42 -3.48 -7.93 12.45
CA THR A 42 -4.82 -8.19 11.90
C THR A 42 -5.06 -7.35 10.66
N CYS A 43 -6.04 -7.74 9.83
CA CYS A 43 -6.35 -7.06 8.57
C CYS A 43 -5.10 -6.95 7.68
N VAL A 44 -4.86 -5.81 7.03
CA VAL A 44 -3.64 -5.55 6.24
C VAL A 44 -2.37 -5.41 7.09
N GLY A 45 -2.47 -5.41 8.41
CA GLY A 45 -1.35 -5.20 9.34
C GLY A 45 -0.10 -6.07 9.10
N PRO A 46 -0.23 -7.38 8.79
CA PRO A 46 0.90 -8.26 8.44
C PRO A 46 1.60 -7.91 7.13
N LEU A 47 0.91 -7.24 6.20
CA LEU A 47 1.46 -6.81 4.91
C LEU A 47 2.26 -5.50 5.02
N MET A 48 2.16 -4.83 6.16
CA MET A 48 2.87 -3.58 6.42
C MET A 48 4.26 -3.85 7.00
N PHE A 49 5.25 -3.11 6.52
CA PHE A 49 6.64 -3.19 6.96
C PHE A 49 7.23 -1.81 7.25
N ARG A 50 8.28 -1.77 8.08
CA ARG A 50 8.93 -0.51 8.45
C ARG A 50 9.94 -0.06 7.40
N VAL A 51 9.85 1.23 7.04
CA VAL A 51 10.85 1.98 6.28
C VAL A 51 11.33 3.12 7.18
N GLY A 52 12.40 2.86 7.93
CA GLY A 52 12.85 3.73 9.02
C GLY A 52 11.80 3.84 10.12
N LYS A 53 11.41 5.07 10.48
CA LYS A 53 10.34 5.32 11.47
C LYS A 53 8.93 5.15 10.90
N TYR A 54 8.79 5.05 9.58
CA TYR A 54 7.51 5.06 8.92
C TYR A 54 7.05 3.65 8.57
N LEU A 55 5.73 3.44 8.59
CA LEU A 55 5.12 2.21 8.16
C LEU A 55 4.67 2.33 6.69
N ARG A 56 4.95 1.30 5.89
CA ARG A 56 4.64 1.24 4.47
C ARG A 56 4.07 -0.11 4.10
N ALA A 57 3.27 -0.16 3.04
CA ALA A 57 2.82 -1.38 2.40
C ALA A 57 2.97 -1.27 0.88
N ARG A 58 3.00 -2.41 0.19
CA ARG A 58 2.93 -2.43 -1.28
C ARG A 58 1.46 -2.45 -1.68
N TRP A 59 1.08 -1.62 -2.64
CA TRP A 59 -0.29 -1.61 -3.15
C TRP A 59 -0.69 -2.96 -3.73
N ASP A 60 0.21 -3.65 -4.43
CA ASP A 60 -0.09 -4.97 -5.01
C ASP A 60 -0.51 -5.99 -3.94
N ASP A 61 0.16 -6.01 -2.79
CA ASP A 61 -0.18 -6.91 -1.67
C ASP A 61 -1.53 -6.54 -1.04
N ILE A 62 -1.83 -5.23 -0.96
CA ILE A 62 -3.09 -4.70 -0.44
C ILE A 62 -4.26 -5.05 -1.38
N GLU A 63 -4.09 -4.82 -2.68
CA GLU A 63 -5.08 -5.18 -3.71
C GLU A 63 -5.36 -6.69 -3.71
N GLN A 64 -4.32 -7.51 -3.57
CA GLN A 64 -4.48 -8.96 -3.45
C GLN A 64 -5.26 -9.33 -2.18
N TYR A 65 -4.93 -8.75 -1.03
CA TYR A 65 -5.65 -8.97 0.21
C TYR A 65 -7.13 -8.59 0.10
N ASP A 66 -7.43 -7.44 -0.50
CA ASP A 66 -8.82 -6.99 -0.70
C ASP A 66 -9.59 -7.96 -1.60
N ALA A 67 -8.97 -8.47 -2.65
CA ALA A 67 -9.56 -9.50 -3.51
C ALA A 67 -9.83 -10.80 -2.75
N GLU A 68 -8.91 -11.24 -1.90
CA GLU A 68 -9.07 -12.41 -1.03
C GLU A 68 -10.19 -12.22 0.01
N GLN A 69 -10.33 -11.02 0.59
CA GLN A 69 -11.41 -10.70 1.53
C GLN A 69 -12.78 -10.59 0.85
N ALA A 70 -12.85 -9.94 -0.32
CA ALA A 70 -14.07 -9.79 -1.10
C ALA A 70 -14.58 -11.13 -1.65
N GLY A 71 -13.67 -12.07 -1.90
CA GLY A 71 -13.99 -13.47 -2.25
C GLY A 71 -14.38 -14.35 -1.06
N GLY A 72 -14.56 -13.77 0.14
CA GLY A 72 -14.74 -14.50 1.39
C GLY A 72 -15.77 -15.65 1.35
N ALA A 73 -15.28 -16.85 1.65
CA ALA A 73 -16.02 -18.01 2.14
C ALA A 73 -17.17 -18.55 1.26
N ALA A 74 -16.81 -19.19 0.14
CA ALA A 74 -17.53 -20.37 -0.32
C ALA A 74 -16.83 -21.63 0.23
N ALA A 75 -17.02 -21.90 1.52
CA ALA A 75 -16.73 -23.20 2.15
C ALA A 75 -17.71 -23.40 3.32
#